data_AF-A0A1G8ZIW3-F1
#
_entry.id   AF-A0A1G8ZIW3-F1
#
_cell.length_a   1.000
_cell.length_b   1.000
_cell.length_c   1.000
_cell.angle_alpha   90.00
_cell.angle_beta   90.00
_cell.angle_gamma   90.00
#
_symmetry.space_group_name_H-M   'P 1'
#
loop_
_entity.id
_entity.type
_entity.pdbx_description
1 polymer ?
#
loop_
_entity_poly.entity_id
_entity_poly.type
_entity_poly.pdbx_seq_one_letter_code
_entity_poly.pdbx_strand_id
1 'polypeptide(L)'
;MIPTDEFYDKPEVERQELVDAGHVVTDGKIAETVPSNRRGGIHVFEEPVTDLVVDRLKGARYTANELAPDFPIDKEELDDLSNWMKYEPMDLLTDHFGVLRVVDTDGAEYVYTVEAIPFSARCIDPTLSGYLLDANDRCPISRPEITTKRNSTSRDKYVDQAIDYWGIPEDELTMDLDDQVGFAKSTLGPLPVISDLSDAERVIERFQSTEDSYRRKQHTVQSVKKSISFHKSRCRRNPSLGAFQSFSLFLMDVSEYASIENDSQLRELVTQGGQVLYRCLYGNLWPGGSTAWRPFEIRIQDRSIDTFDRRVIDIVEQQPTSNGQLSDRWGFSDGREVWDYLQSELSQYVTRNTDKFACATESARRYVSGLEQDGKIALSKEPPRIPGKGRITLAVTDSQQNDTSGVNWNR
;
A
#
# COMPACT_ATOMS: atom_id res chain seq x y z
N MET A 1 -16.78 -22.36 4.65
CA MET A 1 -15.60 -22.95 5.33
C MET A 1 -15.43 -24.36 4.81
N ILE A 2 -14.20 -24.72 4.43
CA ILE A 2 -13.86 -26.08 3.96
C ILE A 2 -13.65 -26.98 5.19
N PRO A 3 -14.34 -28.13 5.30
CA PRO A 3 -14.10 -29.10 6.36
C PRO A 3 -12.65 -29.56 6.41
N THR A 4 -12.06 -29.72 7.60
CA THR A 4 -10.66 -30.11 7.77
C THR A 4 -10.35 -31.45 7.09
N ASP A 5 -11.25 -32.42 7.17
CA ASP A 5 -11.06 -33.73 6.50
C ASP A 5 -11.03 -33.57 4.97
N GLU A 6 -11.92 -32.74 4.41
CA GLU A 6 -11.94 -32.44 2.98
C GLU A 6 -10.65 -31.75 2.53
N PHE A 7 -10.12 -30.81 3.32
CA PHE A 7 -8.82 -30.19 3.05
C PHE A 7 -7.69 -31.22 2.98
N TYR A 8 -7.66 -32.21 3.88
CA TYR A 8 -6.61 -33.22 3.89
C TYR A 8 -6.76 -34.30 2.81
N ASP A 9 -7.96 -34.51 2.29
CA ASP A 9 -8.26 -35.41 1.18
C ASP A 9 -7.85 -34.83 -0.19
N LYS A 10 -7.62 -33.51 -0.28
CA LYS A 10 -7.11 -32.86 -1.48
C LYS A 10 -5.66 -33.27 -1.81
N PRO A 11 -5.27 -33.25 -3.11
CA PRO A 11 -3.89 -33.43 -3.54
C PRO A 11 -2.93 -32.46 -2.85
N GLU A 12 -1.67 -32.87 -2.68
CA GLU A 12 -0.65 -32.07 -1.99
C GLU A 12 -0.47 -30.67 -2.59
N VAL A 13 -0.49 -30.57 -3.92
CA VAL A 13 -0.40 -29.30 -4.65
C VAL A 13 -1.56 -28.37 -4.30
N GLU A 14 -2.80 -28.87 -4.30
CA GLU A 14 -3.99 -28.07 -4.01
C GLU A 14 -4.03 -27.61 -2.54
N ARG A 15 -3.53 -28.43 -1.61
CA ARG A 15 -3.39 -28.03 -0.20
C ARG A 15 -2.36 -26.91 -0.03
N GLN A 16 -1.23 -27.02 -0.73
CA GLN A 16 -0.21 -25.98 -0.72
C GLN A 16 -0.74 -24.70 -1.36
N GLU A 17 -1.50 -24.78 -2.46
CA GLU A 17 -2.15 -23.62 -3.09
C GLU A 17 -3.11 -22.89 -2.14
N LEU A 18 -3.88 -23.61 -1.31
CA LEU A 18 -4.76 -22.98 -0.31
C LEU A 18 -3.97 -22.28 0.82
N VAL A 19 -2.88 -22.88 1.27
CA VAL A 19 -1.97 -22.27 2.26
C VAL A 19 -1.30 -21.03 1.67
N ASP A 20 -0.74 -21.17 0.46
CA ASP A 20 -0.13 -20.12 -0.33
C ASP A 20 -1.14 -19.08 -0.83
N ALA A 21 -2.43 -19.22 -0.55
CA ALA A 21 -3.42 -18.19 -0.83
C ALA A 21 -4.01 -17.59 0.46
N GLY A 22 -3.53 -18.01 1.64
CA GLY A 22 -3.94 -17.47 2.93
C GLY A 22 -5.31 -17.95 3.40
N HIS A 23 -5.76 -19.13 2.93
CA HIS A 23 -7.05 -19.71 3.30
C HIS A 23 -7.01 -20.50 4.61
N VAL A 24 -5.81 -20.83 5.10
CA VAL A 24 -5.63 -21.74 6.24
C VAL A 24 -5.18 -20.95 7.45
N VAL A 25 -5.91 -21.07 8.55
CA VAL A 25 -5.55 -20.52 9.86
C VAL A 25 -5.29 -21.67 10.82
N THR A 26 -4.18 -21.59 11.53
CA THR A 26 -3.78 -22.55 12.57
C THR A 26 -3.35 -21.78 13.81
N ASP A 27 -3.93 -22.13 14.96
CA ASP A 27 -3.54 -21.58 16.27
C ASP A 27 -3.49 -20.04 16.32
N GLY A 28 -4.45 -19.37 15.69
CA GLY A 28 -4.51 -17.90 15.69
C GLY A 28 -3.74 -17.22 14.55
N LYS A 29 -3.02 -17.97 13.71
CA LYS A 29 -2.15 -17.41 12.68
C LYS A 29 -2.47 -17.95 11.29
N ILE A 30 -2.25 -17.13 10.27
CA ILE A 30 -2.33 -17.60 8.89
C ILE A 30 -1.17 -18.58 8.68
N ALA A 31 -1.49 -19.78 8.22
CA ALA A 31 -0.51 -20.84 8.07
C ALA A 31 0.46 -20.50 6.92
N GLU A 32 1.76 -20.58 7.18
CA GLU A 32 2.80 -20.44 6.15
C GLU A 32 3.11 -21.77 5.45
N THR A 33 2.73 -22.89 6.06
CA THR A 33 2.96 -24.25 5.55
C THR A 33 1.76 -25.13 5.83
N VAL A 34 1.58 -26.21 5.04
CA VAL A 34 0.50 -27.17 5.27
C VAL A 34 0.63 -27.78 6.67
N PRO A 35 -0.35 -27.60 7.56
CA PRO A 35 -0.26 -28.09 8.93
C PRO A 35 -0.13 -29.62 8.96
N SER A 36 0.90 -30.14 9.64
CA SER A 36 1.15 -31.58 9.75
C SER A 36 0.26 -32.25 10.80
N ASN A 37 -0.18 -31.50 11.82
CA ASN A 37 -1.04 -31.99 12.89
C ASN A 37 -2.52 -31.80 12.52
N ARG A 38 -3.24 -32.90 12.25
CA ARG A 38 -4.68 -32.86 11.94
C ARG A 38 -5.58 -32.57 13.15
N ARG A 39 -5.03 -32.47 14.37
CA ARG A 39 -5.81 -32.30 15.60
C ARG A 39 -5.83 -30.84 16.07
N GLY A 40 -7.03 -30.25 16.01
CA GLY A 40 -7.42 -29.02 16.70
C GLY A 40 -6.87 -27.74 16.07
N GLY A 41 -7.70 -26.68 16.06
CA GLY A 41 -7.26 -25.31 15.72
C GLY A 41 -7.06 -24.99 14.24
N ILE A 42 -7.38 -25.90 13.32
CA ILE A 42 -7.27 -25.67 11.87
C ILE A 42 -8.61 -25.21 11.31
N HIS A 43 -8.61 -24.03 10.71
CA HIS A 43 -9.74 -23.45 10.02
C HIS A 43 -9.35 -23.18 8.57
N VAL A 44 -10.12 -23.74 7.63
CA VAL A 44 -9.90 -23.56 6.19
C VAL A 44 -11.07 -22.79 5.61
N PHE A 45 -10.77 -21.66 4.99
CA PHE A 45 -11.74 -20.73 4.43
C PHE A 45 -11.86 -20.93 2.91
N GLU A 46 -13.05 -20.64 2.38
CA GLU A 46 -13.28 -20.71 0.92
C GLU A 46 -12.60 -19.54 0.19
N GLU A 47 -12.42 -18.43 0.89
CA GLU A 47 -11.73 -17.22 0.44
C GLU A 47 -10.54 -16.93 1.38
N PRO A 48 -9.54 -16.15 0.96
CA PRO A 48 -8.43 -15.74 1.82
C PRO A 48 -8.96 -15.07 3.10
N VAL A 49 -8.42 -15.45 4.25
CA VAL A 49 -8.91 -14.92 5.54
C VAL A 49 -8.69 -13.42 5.65
N THR A 50 -7.61 -12.90 5.06
CA THR A 50 -7.35 -11.47 4.99
C THR A 50 -8.46 -10.71 4.30
N ASP A 51 -9.01 -11.26 3.23
CA ASP A 51 -10.04 -10.60 2.41
C ASP A 51 -11.36 -10.57 3.17
N LEU A 52 -11.71 -11.68 3.82
CA LEU A 52 -12.90 -11.78 4.67
C LEU A 52 -12.83 -10.84 5.88
N VAL A 53 -11.67 -10.75 6.54
CA VAL A 53 -11.45 -9.84 7.67
C VAL A 53 -11.52 -8.38 7.22
N VAL A 54 -10.89 -8.05 6.09
CA VAL A 54 -10.97 -6.70 5.51
C VAL A 54 -12.41 -6.35 5.16
N ASP A 55 -13.16 -7.26 4.52
CA ASP A 55 -14.57 -7.06 4.20
C ASP A 55 -15.42 -6.83 5.44
N ARG A 56 -15.20 -7.62 6.49
CA ARG A 56 -15.89 -7.44 7.77
C ARG A 56 -15.64 -6.06 8.38
N LEU A 57 -14.42 -5.54 8.27
CA LEU A 57 -14.02 -4.26 8.84
C LEU A 57 -14.51 -3.04 8.04
N LYS A 58 -15.10 -3.22 6.84
CA LYS A 58 -15.55 -2.09 6.01
C LYS A 58 -16.73 -1.38 6.63
N GLY A 59 -16.55 -0.10 6.96
CA GLY A 59 -17.61 0.73 7.55
C GLY A 59 -18.13 0.20 8.89
N ALA A 60 -17.38 -0.69 9.54
CA ALA A 60 -17.75 -1.34 10.79
C ALA A 60 -16.51 -1.54 11.67
N ARG A 61 -16.72 -1.57 12.99
CA ARG A 61 -15.68 -1.47 14.00
C ARG A 61 -15.70 -2.71 14.88
N TYR A 62 -14.56 -3.37 15.05
CA TYR A 62 -14.47 -4.59 15.86
C TYR A 62 -13.18 -4.64 16.66
N THR A 63 -13.22 -5.17 17.88
CA THR A 63 -12.00 -5.63 18.57
C THR A 63 -11.52 -6.98 18.03
N ALA A 64 -10.27 -7.33 18.32
CA ALA A 64 -9.76 -8.66 17.99
C ALA A 64 -10.63 -9.77 18.61
N ASN A 65 -11.18 -9.55 19.81
CA ASN A 65 -12.06 -10.51 20.48
C ASN A 65 -13.44 -10.63 19.82
N GLU A 66 -13.93 -9.55 19.20
CA GLU A 66 -15.19 -9.56 18.45
C GLU A 66 -15.05 -10.23 17.07
N LEU A 67 -13.85 -10.19 16.47
CA LEU A 67 -13.55 -10.89 15.21
C LEU A 67 -13.22 -12.37 15.41
N ALA A 68 -12.57 -12.72 16.53
CA ALA A 68 -12.07 -14.07 16.82
C ALA A 68 -13.08 -15.22 16.61
N PRO A 69 -14.39 -15.07 16.93
CA PRO A 69 -15.38 -16.13 16.70
C PRO A 69 -15.60 -16.47 15.22
N ASP A 70 -15.56 -15.46 14.35
CA ASP A 70 -15.81 -15.60 12.91
C ASP A 70 -14.50 -15.88 12.15
N PHE A 71 -13.40 -15.27 12.63
CA PHE A 71 -12.06 -15.38 12.07
C PHE A 71 -11.11 -15.67 13.24
N PRO A 72 -10.69 -16.93 13.46
CA PRO A 72 -9.89 -17.33 14.62
C PRO A 72 -8.43 -16.94 14.43
N ILE A 73 -8.20 -15.66 14.12
CA ILE A 73 -6.91 -14.98 14.09
C ILE A 73 -6.68 -14.27 15.42
N ASP A 74 -5.45 -14.27 15.89
CA ASP A 74 -5.09 -13.58 17.12
C ASP A 74 -4.83 -12.09 16.88
N LYS A 75 -4.62 -11.36 17.97
CA LYS A 75 -4.34 -9.93 17.93
C LYS A 75 -3.01 -9.61 17.23
N GLU A 76 -2.01 -10.47 17.32
CA GLU A 76 -0.70 -10.25 16.70
C GLU A 76 -0.85 -10.29 15.17
N GLU A 77 -1.53 -11.31 14.65
CA GLU A 77 -1.83 -11.46 13.23
C GLU A 77 -2.67 -10.28 12.69
N LEU A 78 -3.66 -9.83 13.47
CA LEU A 78 -4.48 -8.66 13.11
C LEU A 78 -3.67 -7.35 13.12
N ASP A 79 -2.73 -7.21 14.06
CA ASP A 79 -1.80 -6.07 14.10
C ASP A 79 -0.84 -6.09 12.89
N ASP A 80 -0.37 -7.26 12.48
CA ASP A 80 0.48 -7.44 11.31
C ASP A 80 -0.28 -7.14 10.01
N LEU A 81 -1.51 -7.62 9.88
CA LEU A 81 -2.41 -7.27 8.77
C LEU A 81 -2.65 -5.75 8.73
N SER A 82 -2.93 -5.12 9.89
CA SER A 82 -3.12 -3.67 9.99
C SER A 82 -1.89 -2.87 9.59
N ASN A 83 -0.70 -3.28 10.03
CA ASN A 83 0.56 -2.64 9.66
C ASN A 83 0.85 -2.83 8.17
N TRP A 84 0.63 -4.02 7.64
CA TRP A 84 0.78 -4.31 6.22
C TRP A 84 -0.09 -3.38 5.36
N MET A 85 -1.38 -3.27 5.69
CA MET A 85 -2.32 -2.36 5.01
C MET A 85 -1.90 -0.88 5.07
N LYS A 86 -1.11 -0.48 6.08
CA LYS A 86 -0.62 0.91 6.23
C LYS A 86 0.66 1.20 5.45
N TYR A 87 1.50 0.20 5.20
CA TYR A 87 2.91 0.42 4.86
C TYR A 87 3.42 -0.31 3.60
N GLU A 88 2.62 -1.18 2.95
CA GLU A 88 2.97 -1.77 1.65
C GLU A 88 2.21 -1.11 0.48
N PRO A 89 2.86 -0.91 -0.69
CA PRO A 89 2.45 0.04 -1.71
C PRO A 89 1.10 -0.30 -2.37
N MET A 90 0.24 0.72 -2.50
CA MET A 90 -1.11 0.62 -3.04
C MET A 90 -1.17 1.09 -4.50
N ASP A 91 -1.98 0.41 -5.31
CA ASP A 91 -2.36 0.86 -6.65
C ASP A 91 -3.72 1.59 -6.58
N LEU A 92 -3.99 2.47 -7.54
CA LEU A 92 -5.15 3.37 -7.56
C LEU A 92 -6.49 2.61 -7.66
N LEU A 93 -6.45 1.37 -8.15
CA LEU A 93 -7.60 0.50 -8.41
C LEU A 93 -7.97 -0.48 -7.29
N THR A 94 -7.08 -0.73 -6.33
CA THR A 94 -7.41 -1.60 -5.20
C THR A 94 -8.08 -0.74 -4.14
N ASP A 95 -9.41 -0.88 -4.03
CA ASP A 95 -10.26 -0.26 -3.00
C ASP A 95 -9.70 -0.54 -1.62
N HIS A 96 -8.82 0.33 -1.13
CA HIS A 96 -8.22 0.16 0.19
C HIS A 96 -8.49 1.34 1.10
N PHE A 97 -8.27 1.04 2.37
CA PHE A 97 -9.04 1.59 3.46
C PHE A 97 -8.12 2.33 4.42
N GLY A 98 -8.58 3.45 4.97
CA GLY A 98 -8.07 4.02 6.19
C GLY A 98 -8.22 3.06 7.33
N VAL A 99 -7.12 2.46 7.75
CA VAL A 99 -7.13 1.57 8.91
C VAL A 99 -6.94 2.40 10.16
N LEU A 100 -8.03 2.71 10.85
CA LEU A 100 -7.95 3.31 12.17
C LEU A 100 -7.73 2.19 13.18
N ARG A 101 -6.62 2.27 13.90
CA ARG A 101 -6.42 1.46 15.11
C ARG A 101 -6.75 2.36 16.28
N VAL A 102 -7.78 1.97 17.00
CA VAL A 102 -8.46 2.79 17.96
C VAL A 102 -8.47 2.03 19.29
N VAL A 103 -8.25 2.66 20.43
CA VAL A 103 -8.45 2.01 21.75
C VAL A 103 -9.88 2.34 22.19
N ASP A 104 -10.65 1.36 22.63
CA ASP A 104 -12.03 1.51 23.13
C ASP A 104 -12.14 2.57 24.25
N THR A 105 -13.34 3.12 24.45
CA THR A 105 -13.66 4.24 25.38
C THR A 105 -13.15 4.03 26.80
N ASP A 106 -13.09 2.77 27.25
CA ASP A 106 -12.66 2.39 28.60
C ASP A 106 -11.16 2.01 28.68
N GLY A 107 -10.43 2.05 27.56
CA GLY A 107 -8.99 1.79 27.53
C GLY A 107 -8.59 0.31 27.54
N ALA A 108 -9.54 -0.62 27.42
CA ALA A 108 -9.30 -2.05 27.63
C ALA A 108 -8.80 -2.79 26.37
N GLU A 109 -9.28 -2.44 25.17
CA GLU A 109 -9.00 -3.19 23.94
C GLU A 109 -8.80 -2.30 22.70
N TYR A 110 -8.14 -2.87 21.68
CA TYR A 110 -8.00 -2.21 20.38
C TYR A 110 -9.16 -2.58 19.46
N VAL A 111 -9.75 -1.57 18.83
CA VAL A 111 -10.76 -1.62 17.79
C VAL A 111 -10.09 -1.34 16.43
N TYR A 112 -10.47 -2.14 15.45
CA TYR A 112 -10.00 -2.08 14.07
C TYR A 112 -11.19 -1.66 13.19
N THR A 113 -10.94 -0.83 12.20
CA THR A 113 -11.89 -0.43 11.16
C THR A 113 -11.14 -0.08 9.89
N VAL A 114 -11.84 -0.15 8.77
CA VAL A 114 -11.29 -0.11 7.42
C VAL A 114 -12.22 0.84 6.62
N GLU A 115 -11.73 2.06 6.34
CA GLU A 115 -12.49 3.16 5.69
C GLU A 115 -12.10 3.44 4.24
N ALA A 116 -12.97 3.18 3.26
CA ALA A 116 -12.60 3.37 1.86
C ALA A 116 -12.42 4.87 1.54
N ILE A 117 -11.34 5.19 0.82
CA ILE A 117 -11.22 6.52 0.19
C ILE A 117 -11.92 6.43 -1.17
N PRO A 118 -12.88 7.33 -1.46
CA PRO A 118 -13.57 7.35 -2.75
C PRO A 118 -12.60 7.32 -3.92
N PHE A 119 -12.93 6.54 -4.94
CA PHE A 119 -12.13 6.42 -6.16
C PHE A 119 -11.86 7.79 -6.82
N SER A 120 -12.87 8.65 -6.91
CA SER A 120 -12.74 10.02 -7.42
C SER A 120 -11.71 10.85 -6.66
N ALA A 121 -11.70 10.75 -5.33
CA ALA A 121 -10.73 11.45 -4.48
C ALA A 121 -9.29 10.96 -4.74
N ARG A 122 -9.09 9.67 -5.02
CA ARG A 122 -7.78 9.09 -5.38
C ARG A 122 -7.32 9.51 -6.78
N CYS A 123 -8.24 9.76 -7.71
CA CYS A 123 -7.90 10.30 -9.03
C CYS A 123 -7.49 11.77 -8.94
N ILE A 124 -8.20 12.55 -8.14
CA ILE A 124 -7.97 13.99 -7.96
C ILE A 124 -6.72 14.30 -7.12
N ASP A 125 -6.44 13.49 -6.10
CA ASP A 125 -5.28 13.64 -5.21
C ASP A 125 -4.69 12.26 -4.91
N PRO A 126 -3.93 11.70 -5.86
CA PRO A 126 -3.43 10.32 -5.77
C PRO A 126 -2.43 10.12 -4.63
N THR A 127 -1.81 11.18 -4.12
CA THR A 127 -0.93 11.12 -2.94
C THR A 127 -1.66 11.30 -1.61
N LEU A 128 -2.97 11.60 -1.65
CA LEU A 128 -3.84 11.90 -0.51
C LEU A 128 -3.38 13.08 0.36
N SER A 129 -2.39 13.83 -0.11
CA SER A 129 -1.77 14.92 0.65
C SER A 129 -2.66 16.15 0.68
N GLY A 130 -3.45 16.38 -0.38
CA GLY A 130 -4.46 17.42 -0.41
C GLY A 130 -5.60 17.13 0.56
N TYR A 131 -6.23 15.96 0.43
CA TYR A 131 -7.37 15.58 1.26
C TYR A 131 -7.00 15.40 2.73
N LEU A 132 -5.95 14.63 3.06
CA LEU A 132 -5.68 14.26 4.45
C LEU A 132 -4.82 15.28 5.21
N LEU A 133 -4.08 16.13 4.51
CA LEU A 133 -3.15 17.09 5.13
C LEU A 133 -3.55 18.54 4.86
N ASP A 134 -3.63 18.97 3.59
CA ASP A 134 -3.86 20.39 3.24
C ASP A 134 -5.27 20.86 3.62
N ALA A 135 -6.28 20.02 3.38
CA ALA A 135 -7.68 20.32 3.68
C ALA A 135 -8.11 19.96 5.12
N ASN A 136 -7.23 19.32 5.90
CA ASN A 136 -7.54 18.90 7.26
C ASN A 136 -7.07 19.94 8.28
N ASP A 137 -8.01 20.66 8.89
CA ASP A 137 -7.73 21.70 9.89
C ASP A 137 -6.98 21.19 11.14
N ARG A 138 -7.08 19.89 11.46
CA ARG A 138 -6.32 19.26 12.55
C ARG A 138 -4.88 18.95 12.14
N CYS A 139 -4.53 19.13 10.87
CA CYS A 139 -3.20 18.95 10.32
C CYS A 139 -2.52 20.30 10.07
N PRO A 140 -1.46 20.66 10.82
CA PRO A 140 -0.79 21.96 10.69
C PRO A 140 0.19 21.97 9.49
N ILE A 141 -0.22 21.38 8.37
CA ILE A 141 0.58 21.28 7.15
C ILE A 141 -0.12 22.08 6.06
N SER A 142 0.50 23.19 5.66
CA SER A 142 0.07 23.91 4.46
C SER A 142 0.86 23.43 3.25
N ARG A 143 0.16 23.16 2.15
CA ARG A 143 0.79 22.89 0.86
C ARG A 143 1.60 24.14 0.43
N PRO A 144 2.88 23.98 0.03
CA PRO A 144 3.66 25.11 -0.46
C PRO A 144 3.07 25.63 -1.78
N GLU A 145 3.44 26.86 -2.16
CA GLU A 145 3.11 27.35 -3.51
C GLU A 145 3.77 26.46 -4.57
N ILE A 146 2.92 25.79 -5.36
CA ILE A 146 3.36 24.90 -6.44
C ILE A 146 2.99 25.56 -7.77
N THR A 147 3.96 25.70 -8.66
CA THR A 147 3.69 26.16 -10.03
C THR A 147 2.87 25.11 -10.77
N THR A 148 1.63 25.46 -11.11
CA THR A 148 0.77 24.64 -11.95
C THR A 148 0.74 25.17 -13.37
N LYS A 149 0.49 24.29 -14.34
CA LYS A 149 0.14 24.67 -15.71
C LYS A 149 -1.20 24.04 -16.06
N ARG A 150 -2.12 24.86 -16.58
CA ARG A 150 -3.34 24.38 -17.22
C ARG A 150 -3.03 24.16 -18.69
N ASN A 151 -2.60 22.94 -19.03
CA ASN A 151 -2.35 22.57 -20.42
C ASN A 151 -2.76 21.11 -20.65
N SER A 152 -3.38 20.84 -21.80
CA SER A 152 -3.85 19.50 -22.18
C SER A 152 -2.73 18.47 -22.13
N THR A 153 -1.52 18.82 -22.58
CA THR A 153 -0.38 17.88 -22.58
C THR A 153 -0.03 17.31 -21.19
N SER A 154 -0.16 18.09 -20.11
CA SER A 154 0.09 17.60 -18.75
C SER A 154 -1.05 16.73 -18.24
N ARG A 155 -2.28 17.06 -18.61
CA ARG A 155 -3.47 16.25 -18.32
C ARG A 155 -3.40 14.92 -19.05
N ASP A 156 -3.18 14.94 -20.36
CA ASP A 156 -3.10 13.76 -21.21
C ASP A 156 -1.99 12.82 -20.72
N LYS A 157 -0.83 13.36 -20.36
CA LYS A 157 0.26 12.56 -19.75
C LYS A 157 -0.14 11.91 -18.43
N TYR A 158 -0.91 12.59 -17.59
CA TYR A 158 -1.39 12.01 -16.34
C TYR A 158 -2.42 10.91 -16.62
N VAL A 159 -3.36 11.16 -17.53
CA VAL A 159 -4.39 10.19 -17.95
C VAL A 159 -3.77 8.97 -18.61
N ASP A 160 -2.87 9.15 -19.58
CA ASP A 160 -2.11 8.07 -20.24
C ASP A 160 -1.37 7.23 -19.18
N GLN A 161 -0.69 7.90 -18.25
CA GLN A 161 0.02 7.23 -17.18
C GLN A 161 -0.95 6.48 -16.26
N ALA A 162 -2.14 7.02 -16.02
CA ALA A 162 -3.13 6.39 -15.17
C ALA A 162 -3.78 5.16 -15.81
N ILE A 163 -4.07 5.24 -17.11
CA ILE A 163 -4.55 4.11 -17.92
C ILE A 163 -3.46 3.04 -18.02
N ASP A 164 -2.24 3.41 -18.39
CA ASP A 164 -1.16 2.46 -18.64
C ASP A 164 -0.67 1.75 -17.38
N TYR A 165 -0.66 2.45 -16.25
CA TYR A 165 -0.16 1.88 -14.99
C TYR A 165 -1.27 1.25 -14.15
N TRP A 166 -2.44 1.89 -14.03
CA TRP A 166 -3.52 1.37 -13.21
C TRP A 166 -4.58 0.62 -14.01
N GLY A 167 -4.66 0.75 -15.34
CA GLY A 167 -5.73 0.10 -16.12
C GLY A 167 -7.09 0.77 -15.95
N ILE A 168 -7.11 2.02 -15.49
CA ILE A 168 -8.34 2.79 -15.29
C ILE A 168 -8.88 3.22 -16.65
N PRO A 169 -10.17 2.99 -16.97
CA PRO A 169 -10.79 3.52 -18.16
C PRO A 169 -10.74 5.05 -18.23
N GLU A 170 -10.48 5.61 -19.41
CA GLU A 170 -10.38 7.07 -19.60
C GLU A 170 -11.64 7.81 -19.15
N ASP A 171 -12.82 7.22 -19.39
CA ASP A 171 -14.12 7.78 -19.00
C ASP A 171 -14.29 7.90 -17.47
N GLU A 172 -13.70 7.00 -16.69
CA GLU A 172 -13.70 7.06 -15.23
C GLU A 172 -12.80 8.20 -14.68
N LEU A 173 -11.74 8.58 -15.41
CA LEU A 173 -10.84 9.69 -15.04
C LEU A 173 -11.36 11.06 -15.49
N THR A 174 -12.11 11.09 -16.59
CA THR A 174 -12.51 12.32 -17.28
C THR A 174 -13.61 13.08 -16.54
N MET A 175 -14.44 12.38 -15.77
CA MET A 175 -15.56 13.00 -15.03
C MET A 175 -15.10 13.96 -13.92
N ASP A 176 -13.91 13.73 -13.36
CA ASP A 176 -13.40 14.45 -12.18
C ASP A 176 -12.24 15.42 -12.48
N LEU A 177 -11.64 15.32 -13.67
CA LEU A 177 -10.50 16.13 -14.11
C LEU A 177 -10.90 17.13 -15.22
N ASP A 178 -11.73 18.10 -14.85
CA ASP A 178 -12.14 19.22 -15.71
C ASP A 178 -10.94 20.07 -16.16
N ASP A 179 -11.10 20.82 -17.24
CA ASP A 179 -10.09 21.71 -17.86
C ASP A 179 -9.56 22.80 -16.91
N GLN A 180 -10.23 23.01 -15.78
CA GLN A 180 -9.81 23.95 -14.72
C GLN A 180 -8.70 23.41 -13.82
N VAL A 181 -8.46 22.09 -13.82
CA VAL A 181 -7.44 21.46 -12.97
C VAL A 181 -6.04 21.84 -13.44
N GLY A 182 -5.26 22.44 -12.54
CA GLY A 182 -3.85 22.72 -12.80
C GLY A 182 -3.02 21.46 -12.58
N PHE A 183 -2.03 21.21 -13.42
CA PHE A 183 -1.09 20.11 -13.22
C PHE A 183 0.27 20.64 -12.79
N ALA A 184 0.86 20.01 -11.77
CA ALA A 184 2.19 20.32 -11.29
C ALA A 184 3.18 19.23 -11.68
N LYS A 185 4.39 19.64 -12.07
CA LYS A 185 5.49 18.70 -12.25
C LYS A 185 5.89 18.13 -10.89
N SER A 186 5.83 16.81 -10.75
CA SER A 186 6.27 16.11 -9.53
C SER A 186 7.27 15.00 -9.84
N THR A 187 7.81 14.39 -8.79
CA THR A 187 8.64 13.17 -8.85
C THR A 187 7.88 11.97 -9.44
N LEU A 188 6.56 12.01 -9.40
CA LEU A 188 5.64 11.00 -9.92
C LEU A 188 5.17 11.33 -11.36
N GLY A 189 5.66 12.41 -11.97
CA GLY A 189 5.10 12.93 -13.22
C GLY A 189 4.13 14.09 -12.98
N PRO A 190 3.36 14.52 -13.98
CA PRO A 190 2.37 15.56 -13.77
C PRO A 190 1.29 15.05 -12.82
N LEU A 191 1.06 15.75 -11.71
CA LEU A 191 -0.04 15.45 -10.79
C LEU A 191 -1.08 16.56 -10.83
N PRO A 192 -2.38 16.23 -10.72
CA PRO A 192 -3.42 17.22 -10.49
C PRO A 192 -3.15 18.00 -9.21
N VAL A 193 -3.43 19.30 -9.25
CA VAL A 193 -3.35 20.21 -8.12
C VAL A 193 -4.66 20.98 -8.09
N ILE A 194 -5.54 20.52 -7.22
CA ILE A 194 -6.85 21.14 -7.02
C ILE A 194 -6.76 22.10 -5.84
N SER A 195 -7.32 23.29 -6.04
CA SER A 195 -7.37 24.36 -5.03
C SER A 195 -8.57 24.25 -4.10
N ASP A 196 -9.63 23.60 -4.55
CA ASP A 196 -10.87 23.39 -3.80
C ASP A 196 -11.26 21.91 -3.86
N LEU A 197 -11.12 21.22 -2.74
CA LEU A 197 -11.50 19.82 -2.60
C LEU A 197 -12.89 19.79 -1.94
N SER A 198 -13.95 19.99 -2.72
CA SER A 198 -15.32 20.14 -2.21
C SER A 198 -15.82 18.95 -1.38
N ASP A 199 -15.31 17.75 -1.66
CA ASP A 199 -15.63 16.52 -0.92
C ASP A 199 -14.67 16.26 0.25
N ALA A 200 -13.79 17.21 0.58
CA ALA A 200 -12.74 16.97 1.57
C ALA A 200 -13.28 16.65 2.95
N GLU A 201 -14.30 17.36 3.41
CA GLU A 201 -14.96 17.08 4.70
C GLU A 201 -15.43 15.62 4.76
N ARG A 202 -16.13 15.14 3.72
CA ARG A 202 -16.60 13.74 3.63
C ARG A 202 -15.46 12.72 3.66
N VAL A 203 -14.33 13.02 3.02
CA VAL A 203 -13.15 12.15 3.04
C VAL A 203 -12.50 12.20 4.42
N ILE A 204 -12.27 13.39 4.96
CA ILE A 204 -11.59 13.63 6.23
C ILE A 204 -12.39 13.04 7.41
N GLU A 205 -13.71 13.24 7.45
CA GLU A 205 -14.61 12.73 8.51
C GLU A 205 -14.55 11.21 8.66
N ARG A 206 -14.30 10.46 7.58
CA ARG A 206 -14.09 9.00 7.67
C ARG A 206 -12.86 8.64 8.48
N PHE A 207 -11.85 9.51 8.45
CA PHE A 207 -10.58 9.31 9.15
C PHE A 207 -10.50 10.07 10.47
N GLN A 208 -11.34 11.08 10.67
CA GLN A 208 -11.55 11.78 11.93
C GLN A 208 -12.55 11.01 12.81
N SER A 209 -12.31 11.00 14.12
CA SER A 209 -13.25 10.40 15.06
C SER A 209 -14.30 11.45 15.43
N THR A 210 -15.57 11.21 15.10
CA THR A 210 -16.69 12.12 15.43
C THR A 210 -16.97 12.28 16.92
N GLU A 211 -16.39 11.45 17.80
CA GLU A 211 -16.76 11.46 19.24
C GLU A 211 -15.59 11.49 20.24
N ASP A 212 -14.38 11.96 19.90
CA ASP A 212 -13.27 12.20 20.85
C ASP A 212 -12.94 11.05 21.86
N SER A 213 -13.47 9.85 21.62
CA SER A 213 -13.62 8.81 22.64
C SER A 213 -12.50 7.79 22.62
N TYR A 214 -11.43 8.05 21.87
CA TYR A 214 -10.47 7.02 21.53
C TYR A 214 -9.03 7.50 21.58
N ARG A 215 -8.19 6.74 22.30
CA ARG A 215 -6.74 6.96 22.29
C ARG A 215 -6.14 6.35 21.03
N ARG A 216 -5.74 7.21 20.08
CA ARG A 216 -4.93 6.86 18.90
C ARG A 216 -3.64 6.14 19.30
N LYS A 217 -2.98 5.46 18.35
CA LYS A 217 -1.66 4.84 18.58
C LYS A 217 -0.75 5.86 19.26
N GLN A 218 -0.19 5.49 20.41
CA GLN A 218 0.71 6.38 21.11
C GLN A 218 1.96 6.64 20.28
N HIS A 219 2.24 7.92 20.08
CA HIS A 219 3.42 8.38 19.36
C HIS A 219 4.37 9.04 20.35
N THR A 220 5.64 8.65 20.29
CA THR A 220 6.73 9.37 20.96
C THR A 220 7.49 10.20 19.95
N VAL A 221 8.08 11.32 20.39
CA VAL A 221 8.96 12.18 19.57
C VAL A 221 10.00 11.36 18.81
N GLN A 222 10.64 10.39 19.49
CA GLN A 222 11.67 9.57 18.86
C GLN A 222 11.11 8.61 17.81
N SER A 223 9.94 8.00 18.07
CA SER A 223 9.27 7.12 17.09
C SER A 223 8.82 7.88 15.84
N VAL A 224 8.31 9.11 16.00
CA VAL A 224 7.87 9.95 14.89
C VAL A 224 9.06 10.40 14.05
N LYS A 225 10.17 10.83 14.68
CA LYS A 225 11.40 11.17 13.96
C LYS A 225 11.94 9.99 13.13
N LYS A 226 11.95 8.78 13.70
CA LYS A 226 12.36 7.56 12.97
C LYS A 226 11.44 7.29 11.78
N SER A 227 10.13 7.40 11.97
CA SER A 227 9.13 7.15 10.94
C SER A 227 9.20 8.19 9.81
N ILE A 228 9.34 9.48 10.13
CA ILE A 228 9.59 10.54 9.13
C ILE A 228 10.85 10.23 8.31
N SER A 229 11.95 9.82 8.97
CA SER A 229 13.18 9.44 8.28
C SER A 229 12.99 8.23 7.34
N PHE A 230 12.22 7.24 7.80
CA PHE A 230 11.84 6.07 7.01
C PHE A 230 11.03 6.46 5.77
N HIS A 231 9.93 7.20 5.93
CA HIS A 231 9.10 7.64 4.81
C HIS A 231 9.85 8.56 3.84
N LYS A 232 10.68 9.47 4.36
CA LYS A 232 11.60 10.28 3.55
C LYS A 232 12.52 9.39 2.70
N SER A 233 13.11 8.36 3.30
CA SER A 233 13.99 7.43 2.60
C SER A 233 13.23 6.71 1.48
N ARG A 234 12.02 6.21 1.76
CA ARG A 234 11.16 5.57 0.76
C ARG A 234 10.79 6.53 -0.38
N CYS A 235 10.24 7.70 -0.08
CA CYS A 235 9.86 8.69 -1.09
C CYS A 235 11.03 9.18 -1.96
N ARG A 236 12.26 9.18 -1.42
CA ARG A 236 13.45 9.61 -2.19
C ARG A 236 14.08 8.49 -3.02
N ARG A 237 14.16 7.27 -2.48
CA ARG A 237 14.89 6.16 -3.10
C ARG A 237 14.01 5.38 -4.06
N ASN A 238 12.75 5.16 -3.70
CA ASN A 238 11.76 4.42 -4.47
C ASN A 238 10.43 5.21 -4.46
N PRO A 239 10.34 6.36 -5.14
CA PRO A 239 9.11 7.13 -5.21
C PRO A 239 7.99 6.29 -5.85
N SER A 240 6.85 6.21 -5.17
CA SER A 240 5.63 5.57 -5.67
C SER A 240 4.41 6.18 -4.97
N LEU A 241 3.21 6.03 -5.54
CA LEU A 241 1.99 6.46 -4.85
C LEU A 241 1.89 5.87 -3.46
N GLY A 242 2.05 4.56 -3.32
CA GLY A 242 2.05 3.91 -2.01
C GLY A 242 3.03 4.52 -1.01
N ALA A 243 4.24 4.94 -1.45
CA ALA A 243 5.19 5.61 -0.57
C ALA A 243 4.69 6.97 -0.09
N PHE A 244 4.08 7.78 -0.96
CA PHE A 244 3.55 9.09 -0.62
C PHE A 244 2.23 9.00 0.17
N GLN A 245 1.30 8.13 -0.24
CA GLN A 245 0.05 7.87 0.47
C GLN A 245 0.29 7.36 1.89
N SER A 246 1.20 6.40 2.07
CA SER A 246 1.57 5.89 3.39
C SER A 246 2.17 7.00 4.27
N PHE A 247 2.94 7.92 3.68
CA PHE A 247 3.46 9.07 4.42
C PHE A 247 2.34 10.06 4.79
N SER A 248 1.40 10.36 3.89
CA SER A 248 0.23 11.20 4.16
C SER A 248 -0.62 10.62 5.29
N LEU A 249 -0.96 9.32 5.22
CA LEU A 249 -1.72 8.62 6.25
C LEU A 249 -1.01 8.63 7.61
N PHE A 250 0.31 8.41 7.62
CA PHE A 250 1.11 8.50 8.84
C PHE A 250 1.08 9.90 9.46
N LEU A 251 1.26 10.96 8.65
CA LEU A 251 1.25 12.33 9.14
C LEU A 251 -0.12 12.73 9.68
N MET A 252 -1.20 12.33 8.99
CA MET A 252 -2.57 12.53 9.46
C MET A 252 -2.81 11.82 10.81
N ASP A 253 -2.41 10.56 10.94
CA ASP A 253 -2.60 9.80 12.19
C ASP A 253 -1.83 10.42 13.38
N VAL A 254 -0.58 10.85 13.16
CA VAL A 254 0.20 11.56 14.19
C VAL A 254 -0.44 12.90 14.52
N SER A 255 -1.00 13.60 13.53
CA SER A 255 -1.65 14.90 13.75
C SER A 255 -2.92 14.79 14.57
N GLU A 256 -3.74 13.77 14.32
CA GLU A 256 -4.91 13.47 15.15
C GLU A 256 -4.50 13.16 16.59
N TYR A 257 -3.52 12.27 16.80
CA TYR A 257 -3.00 11.96 18.13
C TYR A 257 -2.48 13.20 18.86
N ALA A 258 -1.66 14.02 18.18
CA ALA A 258 -1.10 15.24 18.74
C ALA A 258 -2.16 16.32 19.00
N SER A 259 -3.27 16.30 18.25
CA SER A 259 -4.42 17.18 18.49
C SER A 259 -5.13 16.80 19.78
N ILE A 260 -5.48 15.52 19.93
CA ILE A 260 -6.15 14.96 21.11
C ILE A 260 -5.32 15.15 22.38
N GLU A 261 -4.03 14.77 22.34
CA GLU A 261 -3.14 14.86 23.50
C GLU A 261 -2.58 16.29 23.73
N ASN A 262 -2.94 17.24 22.87
CA ASN A 262 -2.45 18.61 22.87
C ASN A 262 -0.90 18.72 22.89
N ASP A 263 -0.22 17.84 22.15
CA ASP A 263 1.25 17.74 22.11
C ASP A 263 1.84 18.66 21.03
N SER A 264 2.42 19.77 21.46
CA SER A 264 3.04 20.75 20.55
C SER A 264 4.30 20.25 19.85
N GLN A 265 5.06 19.34 20.46
CA GLN A 265 6.29 18.80 19.86
C GLN A 265 5.95 17.85 18.71
N LEU A 266 4.92 17.04 18.87
CA LEU A 266 4.44 16.17 17.81
C LEU A 266 3.81 16.97 16.67
N ARG A 267 3.03 18.03 16.96
CA ARG A 267 2.52 18.94 15.93
C ARG A 267 3.64 19.58 15.11
N GLU A 268 4.72 20.03 15.76
CA GLU A 268 5.89 20.57 15.05
C GLU A 268 6.53 19.51 14.13
N LEU A 269 6.67 18.27 14.60
CA LEU A 269 7.20 17.17 13.79
C LEU A 269 6.29 16.83 12.60
N VAL A 270 4.97 16.90 12.76
CA VAL A 270 4.01 16.73 11.66
C VAL A 270 4.24 17.80 10.59
N THR A 271 4.36 19.07 10.98
CA THR A 271 4.67 20.16 10.04
C THR A 271 6.01 19.92 9.31
N GLN A 272 7.06 19.53 10.03
CA GLN A 272 8.36 19.20 9.43
C GLN A 272 8.26 17.99 8.48
N GLY A 273 7.48 16.98 8.85
CA GLY A 273 7.19 15.82 8.03
C GLY A 273 6.48 16.19 6.73
N GLY A 274 5.47 17.05 6.80
CA GLY A 274 4.76 17.60 5.63
C GLY A 274 5.68 18.36 4.68
N GLN A 275 6.57 19.21 5.22
CA GLN A 275 7.59 19.89 4.42
C GLN A 275 8.53 18.90 3.72
N VAL A 276 8.92 17.82 4.41
CA VAL A 276 9.73 16.75 3.80
C VAL A 276 8.97 16.03 2.70
N LEU A 277 7.68 15.70 2.92
CA LEU A 277 6.80 15.08 1.93
C LEU A 277 6.73 15.94 0.66
N TYR A 278 6.33 17.21 0.78
CA TYR A 278 6.20 18.11 -0.37
C TYR A 278 7.54 18.40 -1.05
N ARG A 279 8.64 18.45 -0.30
CA ARG A 279 9.97 18.58 -0.91
C ARG A 279 10.36 17.34 -1.70
N CYS A 280 10.01 16.14 -1.24
CA CYS A 280 10.22 14.90 -2.00
C CYS A 280 9.33 14.83 -3.24
N LEU A 281 8.12 15.39 -3.17
CA LEU A 281 7.14 15.35 -4.25
C LEU A 281 7.40 16.42 -5.34
N TYR A 282 7.67 17.67 -4.96
CA TYR A 282 7.76 18.82 -5.87
C TYR A 282 9.11 19.55 -5.87
N GLY A 283 10.01 19.25 -4.91
CA GLY A 283 11.20 20.06 -4.63
C GLY A 283 12.39 19.86 -5.58
N ASN A 284 12.20 19.33 -6.79
CA ASN A 284 13.26 19.09 -7.79
C ASN A 284 14.56 18.46 -7.21
N LEU A 285 14.43 17.54 -6.26
CA LEU A 285 15.57 16.89 -5.59
C LEU A 285 16.28 15.83 -6.46
N TRP A 286 16.09 15.84 -7.78
CA TRP A 286 16.60 14.84 -8.72
C TRP A 286 17.49 15.43 -9.82
N PRO A 287 18.70 14.89 -10.03
CA PRO A 287 19.46 15.07 -11.26
C PRO A 287 18.94 14.06 -12.30
N GLY A 288 18.22 14.54 -13.31
CA GLY A 288 18.02 13.88 -14.62
C GLY A 288 17.53 12.41 -14.65
N GLY A 289 16.26 12.23 -15.03
CA GLY A 289 15.75 11.01 -15.68
C GLY A 289 15.61 9.78 -14.78
N SER A 290 14.42 9.59 -14.21
CA SER A 290 14.02 8.31 -13.61
C SER A 290 12.69 7.86 -14.19
N THR A 291 12.66 6.60 -14.63
CA THR A 291 11.51 5.84 -15.12
C THR A 291 10.80 5.09 -13.97
N ALA A 292 10.90 5.58 -12.73
CA ALA A 292 10.46 4.87 -11.53
C ALA A 292 8.94 4.89 -11.34
N TRP A 293 8.27 3.87 -11.90
CA TRP A 293 6.84 3.63 -11.70
C TRP A 293 6.48 2.15 -11.83
N ARG A 294 7.23 1.18 -11.28
CA ARG A 294 6.88 -0.23 -11.54
C ARG A 294 7.35 -1.20 -10.42
N PRO A 295 6.44 -1.82 -9.63
CA PRO A 295 6.66 -3.14 -9.04
C PRO A 295 6.31 -4.18 -10.11
N PHE A 296 7.28 -4.98 -10.56
CA PHE A 296 7.07 -5.91 -11.66
C PHE A 296 7.13 -7.34 -11.21
N GLU A 297 6.25 -8.18 -11.76
CA GLU A 297 6.58 -9.57 -12.02
C GLU A 297 7.48 -9.60 -13.28
N ILE A 298 8.69 -10.14 -13.16
CA ILE A 298 9.64 -10.18 -14.28
C ILE A 298 9.48 -11.51 -15.02
N ARG A 299 8.84 -11.49 -16.19
CA ARG A 299 8.68 -12.69 -17.03
C ARG A 299 9.89 -12.85 -17.94
N ILE A 300 10.66 -13.91 -17.71
CA ILE A 300 11.76 -14.29 -18.58
C ILE A 300 11.17 -14.74 -19.94
N GLN A 301 11.51 -14.02 -21.00
CA GLN A 301 11.05 -14.32 -22.37
C GLN A 301 12.09 -15.12 -23.16
N ASP A 302 13.37 -14.88 -22.89
CA ASP A 302 14.47 -15.59 -23.52
C ASP A 302 15.08 -16.63 -22.54
N ARG A 303 15.15 -17.88 -22.99
CA ARG A 303 15.78 -18.98 -22.23
C ARG A 303 17.30 -18.86 -22.16
N SER A 304 17.91 -17.95 -22.92
CA SER A 304 19.36 -17.68 -22.86
C SER A 304 19.77 -16.85 -21.64
N ILE A 305 18.83 -16.40 -20.81
CA ILE A 305 19.12 -15.65 -19.59
C ILE A 305 19.96 -16.52 -18.65
N ASP A 306 21.10 -16.01 -18.21
CA ASP A 306 22.03 -16.80 -17.41
C ASP A 306 21.73 -16.73 -15.90
N THR A 307 22.49 -17.47 -15.10
CA THR A 307 22.30 -17.49 -13.64
C THR A 307 22.52 -16.12 -13.01
N PHE A 308 23.43 -15.31 -13.57
CA PHE A 308 23.74 -13.99 -13.04
C PHE A 308 22.56 -13.03 -13.29
N ASP A 309 22.03 -13.02 -14.51
CA ASP A 309 20.84 -12.26 -14.89
C ASP A 309 19.66 -12.56 -13.96
N ARG A 310 19.38 -13.86 -13.73
CA ARG A 310 18.29 -14.32 -12.84
C ARG A 310 18.46 -13.82 -11.42
N ARG A 311 19.69 -13.83 -10.89
CA ARG A 311 19.96 -13.38 -9.52
C ARG A 311 19.83 -11.86 -9.38
N VAL A 312 20.22 -11.08 -10.39
CA VAL A 312 19.98 -9.63 -10.41
C VAL A 312 18.48 -9.35 -10.49
N ILE A 313 17.74 -10.10 -11.30
CA ILE A 313 16.27 -10.04 -11.41
C ILE A 313 15.63 -10.35 -10.05
N ASP A 314 16.02 -11.42 -9.38
CA ASP A 314 15.49 -11.81 -8.07
C ASP A 314 15.70 -10.71 -7.02
N ILE A 315 16.88 -10.08 -7.01
CA ILE A 315 17.17 -8.95 -6.11
C ILE A 315 16.26 -7.75 -6.43
N VAL A 316 15.98 -7.49 -7.71
CA VAL A 316 15.11 -6.39 -8.13
C VAL A 316 13.65 -6.66 -7.81
N GLU A 317 13.20 -7.89 -7.99
CA GLU A 317 11.81 -8.33 -7.78
C GLU A 317 11.47 -8.46 -6.30
N GLN A 318 12.36 -9.07 -5.50
CA GLN A 318 12.06 -9.47 -4.12
C GLN A 318 12.46 -8.41 -3.08
N GLN A 319 13.04 -7.28 -3.48
CA GLN A 319 13.50 -6.27 -2.52
C GLN A 319 12.34 -5.60 -1.73
N PRO A 320 12.52 -5.34 -0.42
CA PRO A 320 13.65 -5.77 0.41
C PRO A 320 13.58 -7.28 0.72
N THR A 321 14.66 -8.02 0.47
CA THR A 321 14.70 -9.48 0.66
C THR A 321 15.75 -9.90 1.67
N SER A 322 15.48 -10.97 2.41
CA SER A 322 16.43 -11.54 3.36
C SER A 322 17.39 -12.50 2.66
N ASN A 323 18.55 -12.73 3.27
CA ASN A 323 19.47 -13.75 2.77
C ASN A 323 18.85 -15.16 2.82
N GLY A 324 17.93 -15.43 3.76
CA GLY A 324 17.25 -16.73 3.85
C GLY A 324 16.37 -16.99 2.62
N GLN A 325 15.53 -16.00 2.27
CA GLN A 325 14.67 -16.08 1.09
C GLN A 325 15.46 -16.26 -0.23
N LEU A 326 16.59 -15.57 -0.36
CA LEU A 326 17.49 -15.76 -1.49
C LEU A 326 18.21 -17.13 -1.47
N SER A 327 18.53 -17.65 -0.28
CA SER A 327 19.13 -18.98 -0.12
C SER A 327 18.21 -20.05 -0.66
N ASP A 328 16.95 -20.02 -0.24
CA ASP A 328 15.92 -20.97 -0.65
C ASP A 328 15.68 -20.90 -2.16
N ARG A 329 15.65 -19.69 -2.72
CA ARG A 329 15.45 -19.47 -4.16
C ARG A 329 16.66 -19.90 -5.00
N TRP A 330 17.89 -19.72 -4.50
CA TRP A 330 19.12 -19.99 -5.26
C TRP A 330 19.74 -21.36 -5.00
N GLY A 331 19.16 -22.14 -4.09
CA GLY A 331 19.66 -23.45 -3.70
C GLY A 331 20.97 -23.39 -2.93
N PHE A 332 21.20 -22.31 -2.17
CA PHE A 332 22.35 -22.20 -1.28
C PHE A 332 22.07 -22.85 0.08
N SER A 333 23.14 -23.27 0.74
CA SER A 333 23.07 -24.02 2.00
C SER A 333 22.62 -23.17 3.19
N ASP A 334 22.98 -21.88 3.19
CA ASP A 334 22.56 -20.91 4.18
C ASP A 334 22.67 -19.45 3.68
N GLY A 335 22.13 -18.53 4.48
CA GLY A 335 22.19 -17.09 4.19
C GLY A 335 23.60 -16.48 4.24
N ARG A 336 24.63 -17.21 4.70
CA ARG A 336 26.03 -16.74 4.69
C ARG A 336 26.65 -16.97 3.32
N GLU A 337 26.40 -18.12 2.70
CA GLU A 337 26.80 -18.40 1.32
C GLU A 337 26.19 -17.39 0.34
N VAL A 338 24.91 -17.04 0.53
CA VAL A 338 24.25 -15.94 -0.18
C VAL A 338 24.99 -14.62 0.00
N TRP A 339 25.37 -14.29 1.24
CA TRP A 339 26.08 -13.03 1.51
C TRP A 339 27.43 -12.96 0.82
N ASP A 340 28.20 -14.06 0.87
CA ASP A 340 29.51 -14.13 0.25
C ASP A 340 29.40 -13.98 -1.27
N TYR A 341 28.41 -14.63 -1.89
CA TYR A 341 28.10 -14.47 -3.32
C TYR A 341 27.65 -13.05 -3.68
N LEU A 342 26.77 -12.44 -2.86
CA LEU A 342 26.32 -11.07 -3.05
C LEU A 342 27.48 -10.08 -3.00
N GLN A 343 28.49 -10.32 -2.17
CA GLN A 343 29.67 -9.45 -2.07
C GLN A 343 30.71 -9.72 -3.16
N SER A 344 30.88 -10.97 -3.61
CA SER A 344 31.86 -11.28 -4.65
C SER A 344 31.34 -10.93 -6.05
N GLU A 345 30.15 -11.42 -6.41
CA GLU A 345 29.65 -11.35 -7.79
C GLU A 345 28.67 -10.21 -8.02
N LEU A 346 27.88 -9.83 -7.00
CA LEU A 346 26.75 -8.90 -7.15
C LEU A 346 26.88 -7.59 -6.35
N SER A 347 28.07 -7.25 -5.88
CA SER A 347 28.27 -6.11 -4.98
C SER A 347 27.86 -4.76 -5.56
N GLN A 348 27.94 -4.61 -6.89
CA GLN A 348 27.49 -3.41 -7.59
C GLN A 348 25.95 -3.35 -7.77
N TYR A 349 25.26 -4.48 -7.63
CA TYR A 349 23.83 -4.65 -7.87
C TYR A 349 23.00 -4.70 -6.58
N VAL A 350 23.65 -4.91 -5.44
CA VAL A 350 22.98 -5.07 -4.14
C VAL A 350 23.50 -4.07 -3.11
N THR A 351 22.59 -3.59 -2.28
CA THR A 351 22.91 -2.81 -1.08
C THR A 351 22.13 -3.35 0.12
N ARG A 352 22.49 -2.95 1.34
CA ARG A 352 21.75 -3.33 2.55
C ARG A 352 20.98 -2.15 3.13
N ASN A 353 19.73 -2.38 3.51
CA ASN A 353 18.96 -1.40 4.27
C ASN A 353 19.33 -1.42 5.77
N THR A 354 18.68 -0.56 6.55
CA THR A 354 18.91 -0.43 8.00
C THR A 354 18.61 -1.70 8.78
N ASP A 355 17.72 -2.53 8.25
CA ASP A 355 17.26 -3.77 8.85
C ASP A 355 18.02 -5.00 8.28
N LYS A 356 19.13 -4.73 7.55
CA LYS A 356 20.07 -5.70 6.96
C LYS A 356 19.50 -6.54 5.81
N PHE A 357 18.33 -6.19 5.28
CA PHE A 357 17.79 -6.79 4.05
C PHE A 357 18.55 -6.33 2.82
N ALA A 358 18.68 -7.22 1.85
CA ALA A 358 19.22 -6.92 0.53
C ALA A 358 18.20 -6.08 -0.26
N CYS A 359 18.69 -5.03 -0.91
CA CYS A 359 17.93 -4.16 -1.81
C CYS A 359 18.71 -3.97 -3.10
N ALA A 360 18.00 -3.81 -4.21
CA ALA A 360 18.64 -3.53 -5.49
C ALA A 360 19.26 -2.13 -5.50
N THR A 361 20.44 -2.01 -6.10
CA THR A 361 21.01 -0.70 -6.43
C THR A 361 20.38 -0.16 -7.72
N GLU A 362 20.63 1.11 -8.01
CA GLU A 362 20.27 1.72 -9.29
C GLU A 362 20.91 0.97 -10.48
N SER A 363 22.13 0.45 -10.32
CA SER A 363 22.80 -0.36 -11.34
C SER A 363 22.03 -1.65 -11.65
N ALA A 364 21.42 -2.28 -10.66
CA ALA A 364 20.59 -3.47 -10.86
C ALA A 364 19.30 -3.15 -11.60
N ARG A 365 18.65 -2.03 -11.27
CA ARG A 365 17.45 -1.58 -11.98
C ARG A 365 17.75 -1.27 -13.45
N ARG A 366 18.83 -0.55 -13.73
CA ARG A 366 19.26 -0.26 -15.11
C ARG A 366 19.61 -1.52 -15.89
N TYR A 367 20.24 -2.48 -15.23
CA TYR A 367 20.56 -3.76 -15.82
C TYR A 367 19.29 -4.51 -16.26
N VAL A 368 18.30 -4.61 -15.36
CA VAL A 368 17.00 -5.22 -15.66
C VAL A 368 16.27 -4.47 -16.79
N SER A 369 16.26 -3.13 -16.79
CA SER A 369 15.69 -2.36 -17.91
C SER A 369 16.41 -2.62 -19.25
N GLY A 370 17.74 -2.86 -19.22
CA GLY A 370 18.48 -3.27 -20.41
C GLY A 370 18.03 -4.64 -20.93
N LEU A 371 17.82 -5.60 -20.03
CA LEU A 371 17.28 -6.92 -20.39
C LEU A 371 15.86 -6.82 -20.99
N GLU A 372 15.03 -5.88 -20.52
CA GLU A 372 13.70 -5.61 -21.09
C GLU A 372 13.80 -5.04 -22.51
N GLN A 373 14.68 -4.07 -22.72
CA GLN A 373 14.92 -3.45 -24.05
C GLN A 373 15.46 -4.46 -25.06
N ASP A 374 16.30 -5.40 -24.60
CA ASP A 374 16.83 -6.50 -25.41
C ASP A 374 15.78 -7.59 -25.67
N GLY A 375 14.56 -7.48 -25.12
CA GLY A 375 13.49 -8.47 -25.26
C GLY A 375 13.76 -9.78 -24.53
N LYS A 376 14.74 -9.82 -23.61
CA LYS A 376 15.10 -11.02 -22.84
C LYS A 376 14.14 -11.27 -21.69
N ILE A 377 13.59 -10.19 -21.14
CA ILE A 377 12.53 -10.22 -20.16
C ILE A 377 11.39 -9.32 -20.63
N ALA A 378 10.17 -9.64 -20.21
CA ALA A 378 9.09 -8.68 -20.18
C ALA A 378 8.79 -8.38 -18.74
N LEU A 379 8.74 -7.10 -18.45
CA LEU A 379 8.21 -6.65 -17.19
C LEU A 379 6.68 -6.71 -17.33
N SER A 380 6.04 -7.47 -16.44
CA SER A 380 4.59 -7.64 -16.45
C SER A 380 3.90 -6.27 -16.39
N LYS A 381 2.87 -6.09 -17.22
CA LYS A 381 1.94 -4.96 -17.13
C LYS A 381 0.87 -5.19 -16.05
N GLU A 382 0.79 -6.40 -15.53
CA GLU A 382 -0.08 -6.76 -14.41
C GLU A 382 0.74 -6.65 -13.11
N PRO A 383 0.15 -6.09 -12.03
CA PRO A 383 0.82 -6.03 -10.73
C PRO A 383 1.21 -7.44 -10.27
N PRO A 384 2.32 -7.60 -9.51
CA PRO A 384 2.78 -8.91 -9.08
C PRO A 384 1.68 -9.62 -8.28
N ARG A 385 1.42 -10.89 -8.61
CA ARG A 385 0.67 -11.76 -7.71
C ARG A 385 1.53 -11.97 -6.49
N ILE A 386 1.08 -11.48 -5.34
CA ILE A 386 1.73 -11.75 -4.06
C ILE A 386 1.46 -13.23 -3.75
N PRO A 387 2.47 -14.11 -3.75
CA PRO A 387 2.28 -15.48 -3.28
C PRO A 387 1.87 -15.38 -1.81
N GLY A 388 0.74 -15.97 -1.44
CA GLY A 388 0.16 -15.91 -0.09
C GLY A 388 -1.24 -15.31 -0.01
N LYS A 389 -1.68 -14.50 -0.99
CA LYS A 389 -2.79 -13.55 -0.78
C LYS A 389 -3.58 -13.30 -2.07
N GLY A 390 -4.88 -13.57 -2.02
CA GLY A 390 -5.79 -13.56 -3.16
C GLY A 390 -6.04 -12.21 -3.81
N ARG A 391 -6.76 -12.27 -4.93
CA ARG A 391 -7.03 -11.19 -5.86
C ARG A 391 -8.18 -10.33 -5.31
N ILE A 392 -7.88 -9.29 -4.51
CA ILE A 392 -8.92 -8.35 -4.07
C ILE A 392 -9.47 -7.63 -5.30
N THR A 393 -10.61 -8.10 -5.78
CA THR A 393 -11.40 -7.49 -6.84
C THR A 393 -12.78 -7.31 -6.27
N LEU A 394 -13.27 -6.07 -6.14
CA LEU A 394 -14.64 -5.84 -5.73
C LEU A 394 -15.32 -4.94 -6.72
N ALA A 395 -16.42 -5.47 -7.26
CA ALA A 395 -17.41 -4.68 -7.96
C ALA A 395 -18.06 -3.73 -6.95
N VAL A 396 -17.98 -2.44 -7.23
CA VAL A 396 -18.80 -1.43 -6.56
C VAL A 396 -20.26 -1.73 -6.89
N THR A 397 -21.00 -2.32 -5.97
CA THR A 397 -22.46 -2.34 -6.07
C THR A 397 -22.96 -0.98 -5.63
N ASP A 398 -23.22 -0.11 -6.61
CA ASP A 398 -24.05 1.07 -6.44
C ASP A 398 -25.43 0.63 -5.94
N SER A 399 -25.66 0.79 -4.64
CA SER A 399 -26.98 0.73 -4.04
C SER A 399 -27.47 2.14 -3.76
N GLN A 400 -27.79 2.86 -4.84
CA GLN A 400 -28.84 3.88 -4.78
C GLN A 400 -30.00 3.44 -5.67
N GLN A 401 -30.96 2.76 -5.05
CA GLN A 401 -32.30 2.68 -5.61
C GLN A 401 -32.89 4.09 -5.64
N ASN A 402 -33.05 4.57 -6.87
CA ASN A 402 -33.94 5.67 -7.22
C ASN A 402 -35.33 5.46 -6.61
N ASP A 403 -35.67 6.22 -5.58
CA ASP A 403 -37.07 6.52 -5.25
C ASP A 403 -37.47 7.81 -5.98
N THR A 404 -37.79 7.66 -7.27
CA THR A 404 -38.43 8.70 -8.07
C THR A 404 -39.94 8.49 -8.06
N SER A 405 -40.58 8.76 -6.93
CA SER A 405 -42.03 9.04 -6.92
C SER A 405 -42.26 10.49 -7.36
N GLY A 406 -42.66 10.63 -8.63
CA GLY A 406 -42.82 11.90 -9.31
C GLY A 406 -43.88 12.82 -8.71
N VAL A 407 -43.49 14.07 -8.48
CA VAL A 407 -44.40 15.20 -8.33
C VAL A 407 -44.67 15.78 -9.72
N ASN A 408 -45.92 15.66 -10.17
CA ASN A 408 -46.40 16.12 -11.47
C ASN A 408 -46.81 17.60 -11.40
N TRP A 409 -46.01 18.50 -11.97
CA TRP A 409 -46.32 19.94 -12.08
C TRP A 409 -47.18 20.26 -13.30
N ASN A 410 -48.41 19.72 -13.31
CA ASN A 410 -49.47 20.19 -14.20
C ASN A 410 -50.85 19.96 -13.55
N ARG A 411 -51.18 20.76 -12.53
CA ARG A 411 -52.48 21.43 -12.30
C ARG A 411 -52.53 22.12 -10.95
#